data_AF-A0A257KCL5-F1
#
_entry.id   AF-A0A257KCL5-F1
#
_cell.length_a   1.000
_cell.length_b   1.000
_cell.length_c   1.000
_cell.angle_alpha   90.00
_cell.angle_beta   90.00
_cell.angle_gamma   90.00
#
_symmetry.space_group_name_H-M   'P 1'
#
loop_
_entity.id
_entity.type
_entity.pdbx_description
1 polymer ?
#
loop_
_entity_poly.entity_id
_entity_poly.type
_entity_poly.pdbx_seq_one_letter_code
_entity_poly.pdbx_strand_id
1 'polypeptide(L)'
;MNFWALNNSDEDKYIGFNHINLFCACFKLFGNGILTQVIFFKINGIMKKIKLLLFLLFFISACTKEEIVYVPATTADGTYFNLKVNGTNILLKNSYDKATLTPNKGNIVLFVDYGNGSNSPGYNKLYVVFDTSGKFIEAYQESMDISDSNYYIKYKNYRNFPANYFNINIVSFNESEKRLKFSIAGKLYADDANLESEFINLEGDFNMKYEGGMATIPPTFQFGGFDQHCTAKLSGTAWTALRELSQGEFTAEDPYKIEIKFPLAAGIGIYNLSPSGSSNYLRFAKFNTTTKVFDYYDVTGVVNQTYREFHGGGIYTFFGTFSFTASNPNNPSDVIQVTDGDFASYLHYN
;
A
#
# COMPACT_ATOMS: atom_id res chain seq x y z
N MET A 1 51.17 -22.88 16.19
CA MET A 1 50.95 -23.21 14.76
C MET A 1 50.97 -21.89 14.00
N ASN A 2 52.02 -21.73 13.19
CA ASN A 2 52.31 -20.73 12.16
C ASN A 2 51.57 -19.38 12.18
N PHE A 3 52.31 -18.35 12.60
CA PHE A 3 52.30 -16.99 12.03
C PHE A 3 52.62 -17.03 10.54
N TRP A 4 52.11 -16.09 9.73
CA TRP A 4 52.91 -15.31 8.78
C TRP A 4 52.18 -13.99 8.45
N ALA A 5 52.85 -12.88 8.79
CA ALA A 5 52.62 -11.54 8.27
C ALA A 5 53.72 -11.27 7.22
N LEU A 6 53.39 -10.56 6.13
CA LEU A 6 54.32 -9.96 5.16
C LEU A 6 53.72 -8.60 4.79
N ASN A 7 54.26 -7.49 5.28
CA ASN A 7 55.41 -6.72 4.79
C ASN A 7 55.26 -6.17 3.37
N ASN A 8 55.14 -4.84 3.32
CA ASN A 8 55.50 -3.97 2.20
C ASN A 8 57.03 -3.88 2.09
N SER A 9 57.54 -3.83 0.85
CA SER A 9 58.69 -2.98 0.48
C SER A 9 58.84 -2.92 -1.05
N ASP A 10 58.81 -1.69 -1.55
CA ASP A 10 59.53 -1.10 -2.68
C ASP A 10 59.72 -1.89 -4.00
N GLU A 11 59.23 -1.30 -5.10
CA GLU A 11 60.07 -1.10 -6.28
C GLU A 11 59.67 0.17 -7.06
N ASP A 12 60.71 0.84 -7.52
CA ASP A 12 60.77 2.14 -8.15
C ASP A 12 60.53 2.04 -9.67
N LYS A 13 60.22 3.21 -10.29
CA LYS A 13 60.59 3.63 -11.66
C LYS A 13 59.68 3.36 -12.90
N TYR A 14 59.27 4.51 -13.44
CA TYR A 14 59.42 5.00 -14.83
C TYR A 14 58.24 4.99 -15.84
N ILE A 15 58.14 6.16 -16.50
CA ILE A 15 57.56 6.50 -17.81
C ILE A 15 56.08 6.93 -17.82
N GLY A 16 55.89 8.24 -17.99
CA GLY A 16 54.63 8.80 -18.46
C GLY A 16 54.46 8.66 -19.97
N PHE A 17 53.21 8.62 -20.43
CA PHE A 17 52.85 9.02 -21.79
C PHE A 17 51.44 9.63 -21.80
N ASN A 18 51.35 10.76 -22.51
CA ASN A 18 50.14 11.45 -22.92
C ASN A 18 49.30 10.61 -23.90
N HIS A 19 48.05 11.06 -24.07
CA HIS A 19 47.08 10.75 -25.14
C HIS A 19 46.03 9.67 -24.84
N ILE A 20 44.87 10.12 -24.34
CA ILE A 20 43.60 9.42 -24.57
C ILE A 20 43.11 9.84 -25.96
N ASN A 21 43.24 8.93 -26.93
CA ASN A 21 42.46 8.92 -28.16
C ASN A 21 41.12 8.26 -27.85
N LEU A 22 40.04 9.04 -27.80
CA LEU A 22 38.68 8.47 -27.81
C LEU A 22 38.23 8.38 -29.27
N PHE A 23 38.43 7.20 -29.86
CA PHE A 23 37.77 6.79 -31.10
C PHE A 23 36.41 6.21 -30.73
N CYS A 24 35.33 6.78 -31.25
CA CYS A 24 34.06 6.08 -31.39
C CYS A 24 33.44 6.50 -32.72
N ALA A 25 33.25 5.54 -33.61
CA ALA A 25 32.65 5.71 -34.92
C ALA A 25 31.59 4.63 -35.17
N CYS A 26 30.63 5.01 -36.02
CA CYS A 26 29.51 4.28 -36.63
C CYS A 26 28.22 4.19 -35.79
N PHE A 27 27.07 4.65 -36.30
CA PHE A 27 26.43 4.14 -37.54
C PHE A 27 25.74 5.16 -38.48
N LYS A 28 25.80 4.80 -39.78
CA LYS A 28 24.94 5.12 -40.97
C LYS A 28 23.44 4.81 -40.72
N LEU A 29 22.38 5.21 -41.45
CA LEU A 29 21.98 5.95 -42.69
C LEU A 29 20.41 6.06 -42.59
N PHE A 30 19.68 7.07 -43.07
CA PHE A 30 19.10 7.31 -44.41
C PHE A 30 18.19 8.57 -44.23
N GLY A 31 18.22 9.61 -45.07
CA GLY A 31 17.53 9.63 -46.37
C GLY A 31 16.25 10.47 -46.33
N ASN A 32 16.35 11.80 -46.25
CA ASN A 32 15.57 12.76 -47.05
C ASN A 32 15.95 14.20 -46.67
N GLY A 33 16.24 14.99 -47.71
CA GLY A 33 17.02 16.21 -47.62
C GLY A 33 16.38 17.33 -46.82
N ILE A 34 17.12 17.85 -45.85
CA ILE A 34 17.12 19.26 -45.47
C ILE A 34 18.58 19.67 -45.35
N LEU A 35 18.97 20.70 -46.12
CA LEU A 35 20.30 21.26 -46.17
C LEU A 35 20.55 22.02 -44.84
N THR A 36 21.19 21.38 -43.86
CA THR A 36 21.56 22.08 -42.62
C THR A 36 22.79 22.95 -42.89
N GLN A 37 22.61 24.27 -43.03
CA GLN A 37 23.73 25.21 -43.05
C GLN A 37 24.44 25.19 -41.69
N VAL A 38 25.71 24.80 -41.67
CA VAL A 38 26.58 24.93 -40.50
C VAL A 38 27.15 26.35 -40.50
N ILE A 39 26.64 27.23 -39.63
CA ILE A 39 27.16 28.59 -39.43
C ILE A 39 28.37 28.51 -38.48
N PHE A 40 29.57 28.82 -38.98
CA PHE A 40 30.76 28.98 -38.14
C PHE A 40 30.85 30.40 -37.57
N PHE A 41 30.64 30.56 -36.27
CA PHE A 41 30.95 31.81 -35.57
C PHE A 41 32.40 31.80 -35.03
N LYS A 42 33.20 32.80 -35.41
CA LYS A 42 34.52 33.06 -34.81
C LYS A 42 34.32 33.74 -33.46
N ILE A 43 34.62 33.05 -32.36
CA ILE A 43 34.35 33.53 -30.99
C ILE A 43 35.62 33.51 -30.13
N ASN A 44 35.90 34.65 -29.47
CA ASN A 44 37.02 34.88 -28.54
C ASN A 44 36.91 34.03 -27.25
N GLY A 45 38.09 33.66 -26.71
CA GLY A 45 38.34 32.43 -25.94
C GLY A 45 37.60 32.19 -24.62
N ILE A 46 36.87 33.17 -24.06
CA ILE A 46 36.14 32.98 -22.78
C ILE A 46 34.72 32.45 -23.02
N MET A 47 34.05 32.80 -24.13
CA MET A 47 32.71 32.29 -24.45
C MET A 47 32.68 30.84 -24.96
N LYS A 48 33.84 30.23 -25.28
CA LYS A 48 33.92 28.85 -25.75
C LYS A 48 33.60 27.81 -24.67
N LYS A 49 34.00 28.05 -23.41
CA LYS A 49 33.80 27.10 -22.31
C LYS A 49 32.35 27.05 -21.83
N ILE A 50 31.68 28.20 -21.75
CA ILE A 50 30.27 28.31 -21.33
C ILE A 50 29.34 27.68 -22.38
N LYS A 51 29.60 27.90 -23.68
CA LYS A 51 28.78 27.30 -24.75
C LYS A 51 29.00 25.79 -24.89
N LEU A 52 30.23 25.28 -24.66
CA LEU A 52 30.48 23.84 -24.66
C LEU A 52 29.76 23.14 -23.50
N LEU A 53 29.72 23.78 -22.31
CA LEU A 53 28.97 23.27 -21.16
C LEU A 53 27.45 23.27 -21.43
N LEU A 54 26.91 24.33 -22.03
CA LEU A 54 25.50 24.42 -22.46
C LEU A 54 25.15 23.41 -23.57
N PHE A 55 26.07 23.13 -24.48
CA PHE A 55 25.88 22.14 -25.53
C PHE A 55 25.93 20.72 -24.97
N LEU A 56 26.84 20.41 -24.03
CA LEU A 56 26.85 19.12 -23.33
C LEU A 56 25.58 18.90 -22.49
N LEU A 57 25.08 19.93 -21.82
CA LEU A 57 23.80 19.88 -21.10
C LEU A 57 22.62 19.58 -22.03
N PHE A 58 22.68 20.01 -23.29
CA PHE A 58 21.65 19.69 -24.30
C PHE A 58 21.69 18.23 -24.77
N PHE A 59 22.86 17.58 -24.80
CA PHE A 59 22.98 16.18 -25.25
C PHE A 59 22.64 15.14 -24.17
N ILE A 60 22.63 15.52 -22.88
CA ILE A 60 22.21 14.62 -21.79
C ILE A 60 20.67 14.54 -21.69
N SER A 61 19.93 15.44 -22.37
CA SER A 61 18.47 15.53 -22.33
C SER A 61 17.73 14.76 -23.45
N ALA A 62 18.41 14.19 -24.44
CA ALA A 62 17.76 13.70 -25.65
C ALA A 62 17.49 12.18 -25.69
N CYS A 63 17.79 11.45 -24.62
CA CYS A 63 17.37 10.04 -24.50
C CYS A 63 15.98 9.98 -23.87
N THR A 64 14.97 10.57 -24.53
CA THR A 64 13.58 10.22 -24.26
C THR A 64 13.41 8.81 -24.79
N LYS A 65 13.46 7.79 -23.92
CA LYS A 65 12.96 6.47 -24.28
C LYS A 65 11.57 6.70 -24.86
N GLU A 66 11.36 6.33 -26.12
CA GLU A 66 10.01 6.23 -26.67
C GLU A 66 9.24 5.30 -25.74
N GLU A 67 8.36 5.88 -24.94
CA GLU A 67 7.45 5.11 -24.09
C GLU A 67 6.49 4.43 -25.04
N ILE A 68 6.65 3.11 -25.22
CA ILE A 68 5.70 2.31 -25.97
C ILE A 68 4.39 2.38 -25.20
N VAL A 69 3.46 3.21 -25.68
CA VAL A 69 2.11 3.31 -25.13
C VAL A 69 1.40 1.99 -25.43
N TYR A 70 1.35 1.11 -24.43
CA TYR A 70 0.56 -0.10 -24.49
C TYR A 70 -0.92 0.30 -24.45
N VAL A 71 -1.63 0.07 -25.56
CA VAL A 71 -3.09 0.16 -25.60
C VAL A 71 -3.63 -1.24 -25.29
N PRO A 72 -4.33 -1.45 -24.16
CA PRO A 72 -4.89 -2.75 -23.83
C PRO A 72 -5.83 -3.21 -24.94
N ALA A 73 -5.67 -4.46 -25.38
CA ALA A 73 -6.61 -5.07 -26.32
C ALA A 73 -7.98 -5.15 -25.64
N THR A 74 -8.96 -4.41 -26.18
CA THR A 74 -10.35 -4.52 -25.75
C THR A 74 -10.96 -5.73 -26.45
N THR A 75 -11.53 -6.65 -25.69
CA THR A 75 -12.25 -7.80 -26.24
C THR A 75 -13.55 -7.34 -26.93
N ALA A 76 -14.14 -8.20 -27.76
CA ALA A 76 -15.38 -7.88 -28.48
C ALA A 76 -16.56 -7.52 -27.54
N ASP A 77 -16.53 -8.00 -26.29
CA ASP A 77 -17.57 -7.68 -25.30
C ASP A 77 -17.27 -6.40 -24.50
N GLY A 78 -16.19 -5.70 -24.81
CA GLY A 78 -15.75 -4.48 -24.13
C GLY A 78 -14.85 -4.72 -22.91
N THR A 79 -14.58 -5.98 -22.54
CA THR A 79 -13.68 -6.29 -21.42
C THR A 79 -12.26 -5.87 -21.74
N TYR A 80 -11.62 -5.17 -20.81
CA TYR A 80 -10.19 -4.88 -20.86
C TYR A 80 -9.55 -4.98 -19.47
N PHE A 81 -8.27 -5.33 -19.47
CA PHE A 81 -7.41 -5.43 -18.31
C PHE A 81 -6.13 -4.64 -18.58
N ASN A 82 -5.83 -3.68 -17.72
CA ASN A 82 -4.58 -2.95 -17.72
C ASN A 82 -4.06 -2.88 -16.29
N LEU A 83 -2.88 -3.46 -16.05
CA LEU A 83 -2.21 -3.40 -14.76
C LEU A 83 -0.75 -3.05 -15.02
N LYS A 84 -0.21 -2.13 -14.22
CA LYS A 84 1.20 -1.80 -14.15
C LYS A 84 1.72 -2.08 -12.76
N VAL A 85 2.90 -2.69 -12.71
CA VAL A 85 3.66 -2.90 -11.48
C VAL A 85 5.00 -2.21 -11.67
N ASN A 86 5.31 -1.23 -10.81
CA ASN A 86 6.51 -0.40 -10.94
C ASN A 86 6.66 0.21 -12.35
N GLY A 87 5.55 0.69 -12.92
CA GLY A 87 5.49 1.27 -14.27
C GLY A 87 5.53 0.26 -15.42
N THR A 88 5.72 -1.04 -15.14
CA THR A 88 5.77 -2.09 -16.17
C THR A 88 4.39 -2.69 -16.38
N ASN A 89 3.89 -2.65 -17.63
CA ASN A 89 2.63 -3.27 -17.99
C ASN A 89 2.67 -4.79 -17.81
N ILE A 90 1.67 -5.33 -17.14
CA ILE A 90 1.45 -6.75 -16.94
C ILE A 90 0.60 -7.29 -18.08
N LEU A 91 1.12 -8.31 -18.77
CA LEU A 91 0.44 -9.00 -19.86
C LEU A 91 0.00 -10.38 -19.38
N LEU A 92 -1.29 -10.68 -19.50
CA LEU A 92 -1.83 -12.00 -19.21
C LEU A 92 -1.67 -12.87 -20.47
N LYS A 93 -0.56 -13.59 -20.59
CA LYS A 93 -0.14 -14.20 -21.87
C LYS A 93 -0.61 -15.64 -22.06
N ASN A 94 -0.92 -16.35 -20.99
CA ASN A 94 -1.31 -17.76 -21.04
C ASN A 94 -2.52 -18.03 -20.16
N SER A 95 -3.00 -19.27 -20.17
CA SER A 95 -4.17 -19.71 -19.40
C SER A 95 -4.00 -19.65 -17.89
N TYR A 96 -2.76 -19.56 -17.38
CA TYR A 96 -2.47 -19.45 -15.95
C TYR A 96 -2.43 -18.00 -15.48
N ASP A 97 -2.04 -17.07 -16.35
CA ASP A 97 -2.16 -15.65 -16.09
C ASP A 97 -3.64 -15.24 -16.27
N LYS A 98 -4.31 -14.86 -15.19
CA LYS A 98 -5.74 -14.53 -15.21
C LYS A 98 -6.06 -13.41 -14.26
N ALA A 99 -7.07 -12.63 -14.62
CA ALA A 99 -7.70 -11.66 -13.74
C ALA A 99 -9.16 -12.04 -13.56
N THR A 100 -9.61 -12.10 -12.32
CA THR A 100 -10.99 -12.44 -11.95
C THR A 100 -11.54 -11.41 -10.99
N LEU A 101 -12.82 -11.08 -11.16
CA LEU A 101 -13.55 -10.19 -10.28
C LEU A 101 -14.68 -10.97 -9.61
N THR A 102 -14.66 -11.04 -8.29
CA THR A 102 -15.61 -11.86 -7.51
C THR A 102 -16.26 -11.02 -6.43
N PRO A 103 -17.60 -10.90 -6.41
CA PRO A 103 -18.35 -10.39 -5.28
C PRO A 103 -18.20 -11.30 -4.06
N ASN A 104 -18.00 -10.71 -2.90
CA ASN A 104 -17.94 -11.43 -1.64
C ASN A 104 -18.47 -10.55 -0.50
N LYS A 105 -19.62 -10.90 0.07
CA LYS A 105 -20.12 -10.33 1.33
C LYS A 105 -20.30 -8.79 1.35
N GLY A 106 -20.58 -8.15 0.22
CA GLY A 106 -20.71 -6.69 0.10
C GLY A 106 -19.47 -6.03 -0.52
N ASN A 107 -18.40 -6.81 -0.65
CA ASN A 107 -17.14 -6.40 -1.25
C ASN A 107 -16.98 -6.98 -2.65
N ILE A 108 -16.06 -6.40 -3.39
CA ILE A 108 -15.54 -6.84 -4.67
C ILE A 108 -14.09 -7.23 -4.45
N VAL A 109 -13.72 -8.42 -4.92
CA VAL A 109 -12.36 -8.94 -4.88
C VAL A 109 -11.83 -9.00 -6.30
N LEU A 110 -10.81 -8.19 -6.61
CA LEU A 110 -9.97 -8.38 -7.78
C LEU A 110 -8.85 -9.34 -7.39
N PHE A 111 -8.75 -10.45 -8.13
CA PHE A 111 -7.66 -11.40 -8.03
C PHE A 111 -6.94 -11.50 -9.37
N VAL A 112 -5.61 -11.38 -9.36
CA VAL A 112 -4.79 -11.46 -10.56
C VAL A 112 -3.62 -12.41 -10.33
N ASP A 113 -3.59 -13.49 -11.09
CA ASP A 113 -2.40 -14.34 -11.28
C ASP A 113 -1.63 -13.83 -12.49
N TYR A 114 -0.33 -13.60 -12.36
CA TYR A 114 0.51 -13.26 -13.50
C TYR A 114 1.97 -13.65 -13.28
N GLY A 115 2.74 -13.68 -14.35
CA GLY A 115 4.17 -13.97 -14.28
C GLY A 115 4.53 -15.41 -14.60
N ASN A 116 3.54 -16.29 -14.77
CA ASN A 116 3.79 -17.68 -15.13
C ASN A 116 4.25 -17.72 -16.60
N GLY A 117 5.48 -18.17 -16.90
CA GLY A 117 6.00 -18.27 -18.28
C GLY A 117 6.22 -16.93 -19.01
N SER A 118 6.29 -15.80 -18.28
CA SER A 118 6.59 -14.48 -18.84
C SER A 118 8.02 -14.04 -18.49
N ASN A 119 8.53 -12.96 -19.10
CA ASN A 119 9.79 -12.32 -18.69
C ASN A 119 9.71 -11.63 -17.30
N SER A 120 8.69 -11.94 -16.51
CA SER A 120 8.59 -11.54 -15.11
C SER A 120 9.60 -12.33 -14.28
N PRO A 121 10.33 -11.70 -13.34
CA PRO A 121 11.29 -12.40 -12.49
C PRO A 121 10.65 -13.44 -11.54
N GLY A 122 9.31 -13.52 -11.48
CA GLY A 122 8.62 -14.49 -10.64
C GLY A 122 7.14 -14.65 -10.98
N TYR A 123 6.49 -15.61 -10.31
CA TYR A 123 5.05 -15.80 -10.28
C TYR A 123 4.43 -14.93 -9.19
N ASN A 124 3.37 -14.21 -9.53
CA ASN A 124 2.77 -13.20 -8.67
C ASN A 124 1.26 -13.41 -8.54
N LYS A 125 0.74 -13.12 -7.36
CA LYS A 125 -0.68 -13.12 -7.03
C LYS A 125 -1.05 -11.80 -6.40
N LEU A 126 -1.86 -10.99 -7.08
CA LEU A 126 -2.40 -9.75 -6.56
C LEU A 126 -3.83 -9.96 -6.08
N TYR A 127 -4.11 -9.47 -4.88
CA TYR A 127 -5.44 -9.41 -4.28
C TYR A 127 -5.75 -7.96 -3.95
N VAL A 128 -6.91 -7.46 -4.37
CA VAL A 128 -7.44 -6.14 -4.00
C VAL A 128 -8.90 -6.30 -3.62
N VAL A 129 -9.26 -5.82 -2.43
CA VAL A 129 -10.61 -5.89 -1.87
C VAL A 129 -11.13 -4.49 -1.62
N PHE A 130 -12.35 -4.23 -2.05
CA PHE A 130 -13.02 -2.94 -1.91
C PHE A 130 -14.53 -3.10 -1.90
N ASP A 131 -15.26 -2.14 -1.36
CA ASP A 131 -16.73 -2.21 -1.38
C ASP A 131 -17.32 -1.67 -2.70
N THR A 132 -18.63 -1.84 -2.87
CA THR A 132 -19.35 -1.36 -4.07
C THR A 132 -19.41 0.16 -4.21
N SER A 133 -19.04 0.92 -3.17
CA SER A 133 -18.89 2.38 -3.24
C SER A 133 -17.48 2.81 -3.69
N GLY A 134 -16.55 1.86 -3.86
CA GLY A 134 -15.16 2.12 -4.22
C GLY A 134 -14.26 2.34 -3.01
N LYS A 135 -14.75 2.04 -1.80
CA LYS A 135 -13.98 2.18 -0.57
C LYS A 135 -12.96 1.04 -0.48
N PHE A 136 -11.68 1.40 -0.38
CA PHE A 136 -10.59 0.45 -0.21
C PHE A 136 -10.70 -0.31 1.12
N ILE A 137 -10.45 -1.63 1.12
CA ILE A 137 -10.44 -2.48 2.32
C ILE A 137 -9.03 -3.02 2.56
N GLU A 138 -8.51 -3.79 1.61
CA GLU A 138 -7.18 -4.37 1.69
C GLU A 138 -6.60 -4.66 0.31
N ALA A 139 -5.27 -4.73 0.23
CA ALA A 139 -4.58 -5.22 -0.93
C ALA A 139 -3.26 -5.85 -0.52
N TYR A 140 -2.90 -6.92 -1.21
CA TYR A 140 -1.59 -7.52 -1.08
C TYR A 140 -1.17 -8.20 -2.37
N GLN A 141 0.13 -8.32 -2.58
CA GLN A 141 0.72 -9.09 -3.64
C GLN A 141 1.71 -10.09 -3.05
N GLU A 142 1.54 -11.35 -3.41
CA GLU A 142 2.51 -12.40 -3.13
C GLU A 142 3.37 -12.60 -4.37
N SER A 143 4.68 -12.61 -4.19
CA SER A 143 5.65 -12.78 -5.26
C SER A 143 6.58 -13.93 -4.90
N MET A 144 6.69 -14.90 -5.81
CA MET A 144 7.54 -16.07 -5.68
C MET A 144 8.53 -16.09 -6.84
N ASP A 145 9.82 -16.21 -6.53
CA ASP A 145 10.84 -16.41 -7.55
C ASP A 145 10.71 -17.84 -8.12
N ILE A 146 10.69 -17.97 -9.43
CA ILE A 146 10.58 -19.27 -10.09
C ILE A 146 11.92 -20.02 -10.04
N SER A 147 13.04 -19.30 -9.93
CA SER A 147 14.39 -19.83 -9.83
C SER A 147 14.81 -20.20 -8.41
N ASP A 148 14.18 -19.62 -7.39
CA ASP A 148 14.36 -19.96 -5.98
C ASP A 148 12.99 -20.09 -5.29
N SER A 149 12.52 -21.33 -5.14
CA SER A 149 11.25 -21.62 -4.48
C SER A 149 11.20 -21.19 -3.01
N ASN A 150 12.35 -20.88 -2.39
CA ASN A 150 12.40 -20.37 -1.03
C ASN A 150 12.25 -18.84 -0.97
N TYR A 151 12.40 -18.14 -2.10
CA TYR A 151 12.20 -16.71 -2.16
C TYR A 151 10.71 -16.40 -2.33
N TYR A 152 10.10 -16.03 -1.22
CA TYR A 152 8.71 -15.58 -1.13
C TYR A 152 8.67 -14.23 -0.43
N ILE A 153 8.13 -13.22 -1.11
CA ILE A 153 7.89 -11.90 -0.54
C ILE A 153 6.41 -11.54 -0.67
N LYS A 154 5.87 -10.94 0.39
CA LYS A 154 4.49 -10.49 0.44
C LYS A 154 4.46 -8.98 0.66
N TYR A 155 4.02 -8.26 -0.35
CA TYR A 155 3.76 -6.82 -0.26
C TYR A 155 2.31 -6.60 0.17
N LYS A 156 2.06 -5.68 1.10
CA LYS A 156 0.71 -5.38 1.61
C LYS A 156 0.46 -3.88 1.66
N ASN A 157 -0.79 -3.45 1.68
CA ASN A 157 -1.10 -2.06 1.97
C ASN A 157 -0.54 -1.66 3.34
N TYR A 158 -0.19 -0.39 3.50
CA TYR A 158 0.20 0.14 4.80
C TYR A 158 -0.96 -0.04 5.80
N ARG A 159 -0.68 -0.53 7.01
CA ARG A 159 -1.73 -0.97 7.93
C ARG A 159 -2.48 0.16 8.62
N ASN A 160 -1.92 1.37 8.67
CA ASN A 160 -2.58 2.52 9.32
C ASN A 160 -3.10 3.47 8.24
N PHE A 161 -4.41 3.75 8.24
CA PHE A 161 -5.06 4.60 7.24
C PHE A 161 -4.75 4.20 5.78
N PRO A 162 -4.97 2.94 5.38
CA PRO A 162 -4.57 2.45 4.05
C PRO A 162 -5.25 3.20 2.89
N ALA A 163 -6.47 3.71 3.07
CA ALA A 163 -7.18 4.45 2.02
C ALA A 163 -6.44 5.74 1.61
N ASN A 164 -5.53 6.26 2.44
CA ASN A 164 -4.67 7.39 2.07
C ASN A 164 -3.55 7.01 1.08
N TYR A 165 -3.18 5.72 1.02
CA TYR A 165 -2.04 5.22 0.24
C TYR A 165 -2.46 4.33 -0.94
N PHE A 166 -3.74 3.96 -0.99
CA PHE A 166 -4.31 3.13 -2.04
C PHE A 166 -5.71 3.62 -2.41
N ASN A 167 -5.87 4.02 -3.66
CA ASN A 167 -7.10 4.60 -4.18
C ASN A 167 -7.78 3.64 -5.15
N ILE A 168 -9.11 3.63 -5.08
CA ILE A 168 -9.97 2.90 -6.02
C ILE A 168 -11.01 3.88 -6.51
N ASN A 169 -11.17 3.97 -7.82
CA ASN A 169 -12.15 4.83 -8.44
C ASN A 169 -13.08 3.99 -9.31
N ILE A 170 -14.32 3.81 -8.88
CA ILE A 170 -15.35 3.13 -9.67
C ILE A 170 -15.93 4.12 -10.67
N VAL A 171 -15.75 3.82 -11.96
CA VAL A 171 -16.28 4.62 -13.07
C VAL A 171 -17.72 4.22 -13.38
N SER A 172 -18.02 2.92 -13.35
CA SER A 172 -19.39 2.42 -13.54
C SER A 172 -19.56 1.04 -12.93
N PHE A 173 -20.70 0.79 -12.28
CA PHE A 173 -21.11 -0.51 -11.77
C PHE A 173 -22.49 -0.87 -12.34
N ASN A 174 -22.54 -1.90 -13.18
CA ASN A 174 -23.76 -2.38 -13.81
C ASN A 174 -24.09 -3.79 -13.30
N GLU A 175 -25.04 -3.87 -12.39
CA GLU A 175 -25.44 -5.15 -11.78
C GLU A 175 -26.13 -6.09 -12.77
N SER A 176 -26.90 -5.55 -13.73
CA SER A 176 -27.64 -6.34 -14.71
C SER A 176 -26.73 -7.05 -15.71
N GLU A 177 -25.65 -6.39 -16.14
CA GLU A 177 -24.62 -6.95 -17.01
C GLU A 177 -23.49 -7.63 -16.25
N LYS A 178 -23.56 -7.61 -14.91
CA LYS A 178 -22.50 -8.04 -13.99
C LYS A 178 -21.13 -7.47 -14.37
N ARG A 179 -21.07 -6.15 -14.55
CA ARG A 179 -19.89 -5.47 -15.09
C ARG A 179 -19.45 -4.32 -14.20
N LEU A 180 -18.15 -4.23 -13.98
CA LEU A 180 -17.52 -3.17 -13.21
C LEU A 180 -16.39 -2.54 -14.02
N LYS A 181 -16.42 -1.21 -14.11
CA LYS A 181 -15.34 -0.39 -14.64
C LYS A 181 -14.75 0.44 -13.52
N PHE A 182 -13.45 0.29 -13.29
CA PHE A 182 -12.76 0.95 -12.18
C PHE A 182 -11.27 1.10 -12.46
N SER A 183 -10.61 1.96 -11.69
CA SER A 183 -9.16 2.08 -11.67
C SER A 183 -8.61 1.96 -10.25
N ILE A 184 -7.35 1.55 -10.16
CA ILE A 184 -6.60 1.46 -8.90
C ILE A 184 -5.29 2.22 -9.02
N ALA A 185 -4.85 2.85 -7.93
CA ALA A 185 -3.53 3.45 -7.83
C ALA A 185 -3.05 3.46 -6.38
N GLY A 186 -1.86 2.92 -6.11
CA GLY A 186 -1.33 2.89 -4.75
C GLY A 186 -0.02 2.15 -4.59
N LYS A 187 0.41 2.03 -3.33
CA LYS A 187 1.64 1.34 -2.93
C LYS A 187 1.34 0.11 -2.07
N LEU A 188 2.09 -0.96 -2.28
CA LEU A 188 2.16 -2.10 -1.38
C LEU A 188 3.59 -2.25 -0.85
N TYR A 189 3.73 -2.46 0.45
CA TYR A 189 4.97 -2.41 1.21
C TYR A 189 5.37 -3.82 1.67
N ALA A 190 6.67 -4.13 1.63
CA ALA A 190 7.22 -5.37 2.16
C ALA A 190 7.06 -5.46 3.69
N ASP A 191 7.06 -4.31 4.38
CA ASP A 191 6.69 -4.18 5.78
C ASP A 191 5.48 -3.24 5.92
N ASP A 192 4.31 -3.80 6.22
CA ASP A 192 3.05 -3.06 6.36
C ASP A 192 3.03 -2.06 7.53
N ALA A 193 4.07 -2.07 8.38
CA ALA A 193 4.29 -1.15 9.48
C ALA A 193 5.17 0.05 9.11
N ASN A 194 5.87 0.02 7.98
CA ASN A 194 6.93 0.96 7.65
C ASN A 194 6.78 1.53 6.23
N LEU A 195 6.39 2.81 6.15
CA LEU A 195 6.22 3.52 4.87
C LEU A 195 7.54 3.73 4.10
N GLU A 196 8.69 3.51 4.73
CA GLU A 196 10.02 3.58 4.11
C GLU A 196 10.56 2.20 3.72
N SER A 197 9.80 1.12 3.93
CA SER A 197 10.21 -0.22 3.48
C SER A 197 10.27 -0.30 1.96
N GLU A 198 10.87 -1.38 1.44
CA GLU A 198 10.69 -1.75 0.04
C GLU A 198 9.19 -1.78 -0.31
N PHE A 199 8.84 -1.29 -1.50
CA PHE A 199 7.46 -1.22 -1.96
C PHE A 199 7.36 -1.43 -3.47
N ILE A 200 6.16 -1.80 -3.91
CA ILE A 200 5.76 -1.78 -5.30
C ILE A 200 4.68 -0.73 -5.54
N ASN A 201 4.74 -0.06 -6.69
CA ASN A 201 3.67 0.81 -7.16
C ASN A 201 2.71 0.00 -8.04
N LEU A 202 1.42 0.11 -7.77
CA LEU A 202 0.35 -0.47 -8.56
C LEU A 202 -0.46 0.64 -9.21
N GLU A 203 -0.71 0.47 -10.51
CA GLU A 203 -1.66 1.28 -11.27
C GLU A 203 -2.46 0.34 -12.16
N GLY A 204 -3.76 0.57 -12.31
CA GLY A 204 -4.53 -0.26 -13.22
C GLY A 204 -5.86 0.34 -13.61
N ASP A 205 -6.33 -0.05 -14.78
CA ASP A 205 -7.64 0.29 -15.33
C ASP A 205 -8.31 -0.99 -15.80
N PHE A 206 -9.57 -1.17 -15.39
CA PHE A 206 -10.29 -2.41 -15.62
C PHE A 206 -11.69 -2.10 -16.14
N ASN A 207 -12.14 -2.94 -17.07
CA ASN A 207 -13.55 -3.13 -17.36
C ASN A 207 -13.78 -4.63 -17.45
N MET A 208 -14.37 -5.21 -16.41
CA MET A 208 -14.43 -6.65 -16.24
C MET A 208 -15.84 -7.09 -15.87
N LYS A 209 -16.21 -8.29 -16.32
CA LYS A 209 -17.36 -8.99 -15.77
C LYS A 209 -16.98 -9.62 -14.43
N TYR A 210 -17.97 -9.73 -13.54
CA TYR A 210 -17.84 -10.45 -12.29
C TYR A 210 -18.79 -11.65 -12.23
N GLU A 211 -18.39 -12.70 -11.53
CA GLU A 211 -19.15 -13.94 -11.39
C GLU A 211 -19.73 -14.07 -9.98
N GLY A 212 -20.95 -14.58 -9.84
CA GLY A 212 -21.62 -14.75 -8.55
C GLY A 212 -22.68 -13.68 -8.23
N GLY A 213 -23.07 -13.59 -6.97
CA GLY A 213 -24.06 -12.65 -6.43
C GLY A 213 -23.53 -11.95 -5.18
N MET A 214 -24.00 -10.72 -4.93
CA MET A 214 -23.67 -9.96 -3.73
C MET A 214 -24.43 -10.55 -2.54
N ALA A 215 -23.78 -11.36 -1.70
CA ALA A 215 -24.27 -11.57 -0.34
C ALA A 215 -23.86 -10.37 0.51
N THR A 216 -24.63 -9.96 1.52
CA THR A 216 -24.20 -8.96 2.51
C THR A 216 -23.94 -9.71 3.80
N ILE A 217 -22.69 -9.77 4.26
CA ILE A 217 -22.37 -10.33 5.58
C ILE A 217 -21.43 -9.32 6.24
N PRO A 218 -21.68 -8.90 7.50
CA PRO A 218 -20.79 -8.00 8.21
C PRO A 218 -19.35 -8.52 8.18
N PRO A 219 -18.34 -7.64 8.09
CA PRO A 219 -16.95 -8.07 8.24
C PRO A 219 -16.73 -8.50 9.69
N THR A 220 -16.89 -9.80 9.97
CA THR A 220 -16.31 -10.41 11.16
C THR A 220 -14.92 -10.91 10.79
N PHE A 221 -13.93 -10.56 11.60
CA PHE A 221 -12.63 -11.18 11.55
C PHE A 221 -12.48 -12.09 12.77
N GLN A 222 -11.89 -13.26 12.58
CA GLN A 222 -11.77 -14.26 13.65
C GLN A 222 -10.36 -14.30 14.19
N PHE A 223 -10.24 -14.35 15.52
CA PHE A 223 -8.98 -14.62 16.20
C PHE A 223 -9.20 -15.68 17.27
N GLY A 224 -8.37 -16.72 17.27
CA GLY A 224 -8.55 -17.86 18.19
C GLY A 224 -9.88 -18.61 18.01
N GLY A 225 -10.53 -18.48 16.86
CA GLY A 225 -11.86 -19.07 16.60
C GLY A 225 -13.05 -18.25 17.11
N PHE A 226 -12.80 -17.05 17.66
CA PHE A 226 -13.84 -16.14 18.11
C PHE A 226 -14.03 -15.01 17.11
N ASP A 227 -15.28 -14.72 16.77
CA ASP A 227 -15.63 -13.53 15.99
C ASP A 227 -15.29 -12.28 16.81
N GLN A 228 -14.59 -11.36 16.17
CA GLN A 228 -14.31 -10.05 16.70
C GLN A 228 -14.92 -8.97 15.83
N HIS A 229 -15.29 -7.87 16.47
CA HIS A 229 -15.81 -6.70 15.80
C HIS A 229 -15.65 -5.47 16.69
N CYS A 230 -15.65 -4.31 16.05
CA CYS A 230 -15.83 -3.03 16.73
C CYS A 230 -16.56 -2.10 15.75
N THR A 231 -17.72 -1.59 16.16
CA THR A 231 -18.54 -0.69 15.36
C THR A 231 -18.93 0.52 16.19
N ALA A 232 -19.13 1.66 15.54
CA ALA A 232 -19.58 2.89 16.18
C ALA A 232 -20.17 3.85 15.14
N LYS A 233 -20.68 4.99 15.60
CA LYS A 233 -20.88 6.19 14.78
C LYS A 233 -19.89 7.27 15.20
N LEU A 234 -19.04 7.69 14.27
CA LEU A 234 -18.09 8.80 14.44
C LEU A 234 -18.70 10.07 13.85
N SER A 235 -19.12 10.98 14.72
CA SER A 235 -19.83 12.22 14.38
C SER A 235 -21.05 11.98 13.47
N GLY A 236 -21.78 10.88 13.73
CA GLY A 236 -22.98 10.48 12.98
C GLY A 236 -22.70 9.53 11.79
N THR A 237 -21.45 9.37 11.36
CA THR A 237 -21.07 8.47 10.27
C THR A 237 -20.77 7.07 10.80
N ALA A 238 -21.38 6.04 10.21
CA ALA A 238 -21.12 4.66 10.59
C ALA A 238 -19.65 4.28 10.37
N TRP A 239 -19.06 3.62 11.35
CA TRP A 239 -17.69 3.16 11.37
C TRP A 239 -17.65 1.69 11.78
N THR A 240 -16.81 0.92 11.11
CA THR A 240 -16.66 -0.51 11.36
C THR A 240 -15.19 -0.86 11.21
N ALA A 241 -14.61 -1.44 12.26
CA ALA A 241 -13.26 -1.94 12.22
C ALA A 241 -13.16 -3.08 11.22
N LEU A 242 -12.10 -3.06 10.40
CA LEU A 242 -11.79 -4.11 9.44
C LEU A 242 -10.76 -5.10 10.00
N ARG A 243 -10.05 -4.71 11.06
CA ARG A 243 -8.99 -5.51 11.68
C ARG A 243 -8.76 -5.14 13.13
N GLU A 244 -8.24 -6.09 13.88
CA GLU A 244 -7.56 -5.90 15.16
C GLU A 244 -6.07 -6.19 14.95
N LEU A 245 -5.19 -5.18 15.12
CA LEU A 245 -3.76 -5.32 14.82
C LEU A 245 -3.00 -5.99 15.96
N SER A 246 -3.17 -5.46 17.16
CA SER A 246 -2.75 -6.07 18.41
C SER A 246 -3.95 -6.07 19.34
N GLN A 247 -4.08 -7.11 20.15
CA GLN A 247 -5.22 -7.37 21.04
C GLN A 247 -5.85 -6.08 21.60
N GLY A 248 -7.07 -5.77 21.14
CA GLY A 248 -7.86 -4.61 21.49
C GLY A 248 -7.71 -3.39 20.57
N GLU A 249 -6.83 -3.40 19.57
CA GLU A 249 -6.55 -2.26 18.67
C GLU A 249 -7.30 -2.38 17.35
N PHE A 250 -8.48 -1.77 17.31
CA PHE A 250 -9.39 -1.78 16.18
C PHE A 250 -9.07 -0.66 15.20
N THR A 251 -8.82 -1.01 13.95
CA THR A 251 -8.59 -0.05 12.87
C THR A 251 -9.47 -0.36 11.66
N ALA A 252 -9.77 0.67 10.88
CA ALA A 252 -10.46 0.57 9.61
C ALA A 252 -9.53 1.06 8.49
N GLU A 253 -10.09 1.23 7.29
CA GLU A 253 -9.40 1.84 6.15
C GLU A 253 -9.14 3.35 6.30
N ASP A 254 -9.88 3.99 7.21
CA ASP A 254 -9.87 5.43 7.47
C ASP A 254 -8.81 5.82 8.54
N PRO A 255 -8.69 7.10 8.94
CA PRO A 255 -7.62 7.51 9.84
C PRO A 255 -7.89 7.16 11.30
N TYR A 256 -9.04 6.57 11.64
CA TYR A 256 -9.43 6.39 13.04
C TYR A 256 -8.99 5.03 13.61
N LYS A 257 -8.68 5.04 14.90
CA LYS A 257 -8.35 3.85 15.68
C LYS A 257 -9.04 3.91 17.04
N ILE A 258 -9.65 2.80 17.44
CA ILE A 258 -10.21 2.61 18.77
C ILE A 258 -9.43 1.49 19.44
N GLU A 259 -8.94 1.73 20.65
CA GLU A 259 -8.24 0.71 21.43
C GLU A 259 -9.01 0.39 22.70
N ILE A 260 -9.31 -0.89 22.95
CA ILE A 260 -10.08 -1.33 24.11
C ILE A 260 -9.25 -2.38 24.86
N LYS A 261 -8.83 -2.05 26.08
CA LYS A 261 -7.96 -2.91 26.90
C LYS A 261 -8.38 -2.83 28.37
N PHE A 262 -9.06 -3.87 28.86
CA PHE A 262 -9.36 -4.00 30.28
C PHE A 262 -8.15 -4.54 31.05
N PRO A 263 -7.99 -4.27 32.35
CA PRO A 263 -6.99 -4.94 33.18
C PRO A 263 -7.48 -6.35 33.56
N LEU A 264 -6.54 -7.24 33.92
CA LEU A 264 -6.85 -8.61 34.31
C LEU A 264 -7.86 -8.71 35.48
N ALA A 265 -7.89 -7.71 36.36
CA ALA A 265 -8.82 -7.68 37.49
C ALA A 265 -10.19 -7.04 37.15
N ALA A 266 -10.42 -6.58 35.92
CA ALA A 266 -11.67 -5.93 35.52
C ALA A 266 -12.86 -6.89 35.62
N GLY A 267 -13.87 -6.50 36.40
CA GLY A 267 -15.17 -7.17 36.40
C GLY A 267 -16.03 -6.73 35.22
N ILE A 268 -17.19 -7.37 35.06
CA ILE A 268 -18.25 -6.82 34.21
C ILE A 268 -18.77 -5.53 34.87
N GLY A 269 -19.02 -4.49 34.08
CA GLY A 269 -19.51 -3.22 34.60
C GLY A 269 -19.31 -2.02 33.69
N ILE A 270 -19.79 -0.87 34.19
CA ILE A 270 -19.67 0.43 33.53
C ILE A 270 -18.44 1.15 34.08
N TYR A 271 -17.58 1.60 33.16
CA TYR A 271 -16.36 2.33 33.45
C TYR A 271 -16.44 3.72 32.83
N ASN A 272 -16.32 4.74 33.69
CA ASN A 272 -16.27 6.12 33.24
C ASN A 272 -14.90 6.43 32.63
N LEU A 273 -14.91 7.05 31.46
CA LEU A 273 -13.74 7.53 30.75
C LEU A 273 -13.54 9.01 31.10
N SER A 274 -12.31 9.37 31.46
CA SER A 274 -11.91 10.75 31.71
C SER A 274 -10.48 10.96 31.22
N PRO A 275 -10.11 12.15 30.71
CA PRO A 275 -8.77 12.41 30.18
C PRO A 275 -7.65 12.18 31.21
N SER A 276 -7.94 12.46 32.49
CA SER A 276 -7.02 12.26 33.62
C SER A 276 -7.15 10.88 34.29
N GLY A 277 -7.95 9.97 33.72
CA GLY A 277 -8.23 8.66 34.32
C GLY A 277 -7.03 7.74 34.21
N SER A 278 -6.67 7.05 35.29
CA SER A 278 -5.65 5.99 35.27
C SER A 278 -6.14 4.70 34.60
N SER A 279 -7.45 4.60 34.38
CA SER A 279 -8.16 3.45 33.83
C SER A 279 -8.53 3.71 32.38
N ASN A 280 -7.52 3.80 31.50
CA ASN A 280 -7.69 4.04 30.05
C ASN A 280 -8.12 2.75 29.34
N TYR A 281 -9.28 2.21 29.72
CA TYR A 281 -9.81 0.97 29.15
C TYR A 281 -10.30 1.14 27.71
N LEU A 282 -10.46 2.39 27.28
CA LEU A 282 -10.72 2.77 25.91
C LEU A 282 -9.85 3.97 25.53
N ARG A 283 -9.23 3.94 24.36
CA ARG A 283 -8.51 5.07 23.75
C ARG A 283 -9.02 5.31 22.34
N PHE A 284 -8.95 6.57 21.90
CA PHE A 284 -9.26 6.98 20.54
C PHE A 284 -8.06 7.72 19.95
N ALA A 285 -7.76 7.46 18.69
CA ALA A 285 -6.70 8.16 17.99
C ALA A 285 -7.05 8.39 16.51
N LYS A 286 -6.40 9.41 15.92
CA LYS A 286 -6.49 9.75 14.51
C LYS A 286 -5.10 9.75 13.90
N PHE A 287 -4.93 9.11 12.75
CA PHE A 287 -3.65 9.02 12.07
C PHE A 287 -3.27 10.37 11.46
N ASN A 288 -2.04 10.80 11.73
CA ASN A 288 -1.48 12.05 11.23
C ASN A 288 -0.58 11.74 10.03
N THR A 289 -0.99 12.16 8.84
CA THR A 289 -0.28 11.87 7.59
C THR A 289 1.03 12.66 7.43
N THR A 290 1.24 13.72 8.23
CA THR A 290 2.50 14.46 8.27
C THR A 290 3.54 13.77 9.13
N THR A 291 3.17 13.40 10.37
CA THR A 291 4.10 12.76 11.32
C THR A 291 4.16 11.24 11.17
N LYS A 292 3.24 10.64 10.40
CA LYS A 292 3.10 9.20 10.17
C LYS A 292 2.85 8.39 11.45
N VAL A 293 2.22 9.00 12.45
CA VAL A 293 1.86 8.37 13.73
C VAL A 293 0.42 8.70 14.11
N PHE A 294 -0.13 7.96 15.07
CA PHE A 294 -1.44 8.24 15.65
C PHE A 294 -1.36 9.31 16.73
N ASP A 295 -2.17 10.37 16.59
CA ASP A 295 -2.39 11.37 17.64
C ASP A 295 -3.55 10.89 18.52
N TYR A 296 -3.28 10.69 19.81
CA TYR A 296 -4.28 10.24 20.78
C TYR A 296 -5.12 11.42 21.28
N TYR A 297 -6.42 11.16 21.41
CA TYR A 297 -7.40 12.15 21.85
C TYR A 297 -7.72 11.94 23.32
N ASP A 298 -8.05 13.03 23.99
CA ASP A 298 -8.64 13.02 25.32
C ASP A 298 -10.07 12.50 25.23
N VAL A 299 -10.39 11.44 25.95
CA VAL A 299 -11.71 10.79 25.91
C VAL A 299 -12.51 11.05 27.20
N THR A 300 -13.78 11.44 27.05
CA THR A 300 -14.74 11.54 28.16
C THR A 300 -16.02 10.80 27.80
N GLY A 301 -16.52 9.93 28.67
CA GLY A 301 -17.70 9.12 28.37
C GLY A 301 -17.75 7.84 29.18
N VAL A 302 -18.25 6.77 28.58
CA VAL A 302 -18.40 5.47 29.24
C VAL A 302 -18.06 4.31 28.30
N VAL A 303 -17.49 3.26 28.89
CA VAL A 303 -17.45 1.92 28.30
C VAL A 303 -18.16 0.96 29.26
N ASN A 304 -19.11 0.19 28.75
CA ASN A 304 -19.87 -0.80 29.50
C ASN A 304 -19.46 -2.20 29.05
N GLN A 305 -18.66 -2.86 29.87
CA GLN A 305 -18.30 -4.25 29.65
C GLN A 305 -19.46 -5.14 30.12
N THR A 306 -20.12 -5.84 29.21
CA THR A 306 -21.30 -6.66 29.47
C THR A 306 -20.98 -8.15 29.58
N TYR A 307 -19.84 -8.58 29.04
CA TYR A 307 -19.40 -9.97 29.06
C TYR A 307 -17.90 -10.08 29.33
N ARG A 308 -17.53 -11.17 30.03
CA ARG A 308 -16.16 -11.58 30.25
C ARG A 308 -16.08 -13.09 30.39
N GLU A 309 -15.20 -13.73 29.64
CA GLU A 309 -14.91 -15.16 29.79
C GLU A 309 -13.42 -15.41 29.81
N PHE A 310 -12.97 -16.33 30.66
CA PHE A 310 -11.58 -16.77 30.75
C PHE A 310 -11.40 -18.08 30.01
N HIS A 311 -10.44 -18.14 29.09
CA HIS A 311 -10.18 -19.33 28.26
C HIS A 311 -8.92 -20.11 28.67
N GLY A 312 -8.28 -19.74 29.79
CA GLY A 312 -6.98 -20.29 30.19
C GLY A 312 -5.80 -19.47 29.70
N GLY A 313 -4.61 -19.67 30.27
CA GLY A 313 -3.36 -19.07 29.77
C GLY A 313 -3.35 -17.54 29.64
N GLY A 314 -4.05 -16.81 30.52
CA GLY A 314 -4.14 -15.34 30.43
C GLY A 314 -5.06 -14.82 29.32
N ILE A 315 -5.88 -15.69 28.70
CA ILE A 315 -6.73 -15.34 27.56
C ILE A 315 -8.15 -15.03 28.01
N TYR A 316 -8.73 -13.96 27.48
CA TYR A 316 -10.09 -13.52 27.77
C TYR A 316 -10.85 -13.03 26.54
N THR A 317 -12.15 -13.28 26.52
CA THR A 317 -13.09 -12.63 25.61
C THR A 317 -13.87 -11.55 26.35
N PHE A 318 -14.06 -10.39 25.70
CA PHE A 318 -14.81 -9.26 26.23
C PHE A 318 -15.83 -8.80 25.21
N PHE A 319 -17.06 -8.56 25.67
CA PHE A 319 -18.09 -7.84 24.90
C PHE A 319 -18.55 -6.62 25.68
N GLY A 320 -19.00 -5.62 24.95
CA GLY A 320 -19.54 -4.42 25.58
C GLY A 320 -19.92 -3.35 24.59
N THR A 321 -20.37 -2.23 25.14
CA THR A 321 -20.74 -1.04 24.40
C THR A 321 -19.96 0.16 24.89
N PHE A 322 -19.88 1.22 24.09
CA PHE A 322 -19.24 2.47 24.50
C PHE A 322 -19.89 3.68 23.85
N SER A 323 -19.78 4.83 24.52
CA SER A 323 -20.05 6.13 23.93
C SER A 323 -19.23 7.18 24.65
N PHE A 324 -18.55 8.03 23.88
CA PHE A 324 -17.64 9.03 24.40
C PHE A 324 -17.46 10.20 23.43
N THR A 325 -16.99 11.32 23.95
CA THR A 325 -16.45 12.43 23.18
C THR A 325 -14.93 12.33 23.20
N ALA A 326 -14.30 12.40 22.03
CA ALA A 326 -12.87 12.50 21.86
C ALA A 326 -12.48 13.92 21.42
N SER A 327 -11.55 14.56 22.13
CA SER A 327 -11.03 15.90 21.79
C SER A 327 -9.53 15.84 21.54
N ASN A 328 -9.04 16.46 20.45
CA ASN A 328 -7.61 16.54 20.19
C ASN A 328 -6.95 17.52 21.19
N PRO A 329 -5.99 17.09 22.03
CA PRO A 329 -5.36 17.96 23.03
C PRO A 329 -4.56 19.11 22.40
N ASN A 330 -4.08 18.94 21.17
CA ASN A 330 -3.32 19.95 20.42
C ASN A 330 -4.22 20.83 19.55
N ASN A 331 -5.49 20.46 19.36
CA ASN A 331 -6.49 21.25 18.63
C ASN A 331 -7.89 21.00 19.22
N PRO A 332 -8.28 21.70 20.30
CA PRO A 332 -9.56 21.44 20.99
C PRO A 332 -10.83 21.67 20.15
N SER A 333 -10.71 22.22 18.94
CA SER A 333 -11.83 22.31 17.99
C SER A 333 -12.05 21.03 17.18
N ASP A 334 -11.04 20.15 17.08
CA ASP A 334 -11.16 18.81 16.48
C ASP A 334 -11.75 17.86 17.52
N VAL A 335 -13.08 17.78 17.52
CA VAL A 335 -13.88 16.97 18.44
C VAL A 335 -14.66 15.94 17.65
N ILE A 336 -14.54 14.67 18.05
CA ILE A 336 -15.27 13.54 17.47
C ILE A 336 -16.25 13.00 18.49
N GLN A 337 -17.53 12.94 18.12
CA GLN A 337 -18.58 12.33 18.93
C GLN A 337 -18.70 10.86 18.57
N VAL A 338 -18.41 9.97 19.52
CA VAL A 338 -18.48 8.52 19.32
C VAL A 338 -19.72 7.98 20.03
N THR A 339 -20.65 7.47 19.24
CA THR A 339 -21.96 6.97 19.71
C THR A 339 -22.22 5.58 19.17
N ASP A 340 -23.17 4.86 19.77
CA ASP A 340 -23.58 3.53 19.36
C ASP A 340 -22.40 2.54 19.20
N GLY A 341 -21.41 2.66 20.08
CA GLY A 341 -20.23 1.80 20.08
C GLY A 341 -20.56 0.40 20.58
N ASP A 342 -20.13 -0.62 19.86
CA ASP A 342 -20.28 -2.04 20.19
C ASP A 342 -19.01 -2.79 19.82
N PHE A 343 -18.54 -3.68 20.70
CA PHE A 343 -17.30 -4.43 20.47
C PHE A 343 -17.36 -5.86 20.98
N ALA A 344 -16.59 -6.71 20.28
CA ALA A 344 -16.11 -7.99 20.74
C ALA A 344 -14.61 -8.11 20.51
N SER A 345 -13.86 -8.40 21.57
CA SER A 345 -12.40 -8.54 21.51
C SER A 345 -11.94 -9.79 22.25
N TYR A 346 -10.86 -10.38 21.75
CA TYR A 346 -10.14 -11.48 22.39
C TYR A 346 -8.74 -11.01 22.76
N LEU A 347 -8.46 -10.91 24.06
CA LEU A 347 -7.18 -10.39 24.59
C LEU A 347 -6.39 -11.50 25.29
N HIS A 348 -5.07 -11.44 25.22
CA HIS A 348 -4.16 -12.33 25.93
C HIS A 348 -3.18 -11.50 26.78
N TYR A 349 -3.30 -11.63 28.08
CA TYR A 349 -2.38 -11.02 29.02
C TYR A 349 -1.14 -11.91 29.14
N ASN A 350 0.01 -11.40 28.70
CA ASN A 350 1.32 -12.03 28.93
C ASN A 350 1.80 -11.87 30.36
#